data_AF-A0A8T2B0T1-F1
#
_entry.id   AF-A0A8T2B0T1-F1
#
_cell.length_a   1.000
_cell.length_b   1.000
_cell.length_c   1.000
_cell.angle_alpha   90.00
_cell.angle_beta   90.00
_cell.angle_gamma   90.00
#
_symmetry.space_group_name_H-M   'P 1'
#
loop_
_entity.id
_entity.type
_entity.pdbx_description
1 polymer ?
#
loop_
_entity_poly.entity_id
_entity_poly.type
_entity_poly.pdbx_seq_one_letter_code
_entity_poly.pdbx_strand_id
1 'polypeptide(L)'
;MTTCKKAIYMFDFWFQESRAIARYYATKYADQGTDLLGKTLEKRAIVDQWVEVENNYFYAVALPLVINIVFKPMFGEPIDVALVEELKVKFDKVLDVYENRLATNRYLGGDEFTLADLTHMPGMRYIMNETSLSGLVTSRENLNRWWNEISARPAWKKLMELAAY
;
A
#
# COMPACT_ATOMS: atom_id res chain seq x y z
N MET A 1 22.91 -6.46 3.02
CA MET A 1 23.31 -5.07 2.68
C MET A 1 23.08 -4.92 1.18
N THR A 2 21.98 -4.34 0.73
CA THR A 2 21.88 -2.90 0.46
C THR A 2 20.40 -2.51 0.51
N THR A 3 19.97 -1.81 1.56
CA THR A 3 18.68 -1.12 1.55
C THR A 3 18.79 -0.01 0.52
N CYS A 4 18.17 -0.19 -0.64
CA CYS A 4 17.98 0.87 -1.61
C CYS A 4 17.00 1.89 -1.01
N LYS A 5 17.52 2.79 -0.16
CA LYS A 5 16.79 3.96 0.31
C LYS A 5 16.58 4.84 -0.92
N LYS A 6 15.41 4.75 -1.54
CA LYS A 6 14.97 5.74 -2.54
C LYS A 6 14.94 7.10 -1.83
N ALA A 7 15.93 7.92 -2.11
CA ALA A 7 15.97 9.30 -1.68
C ALA A 7 15.70 10.19 -2.89
N ILE A 8 14.98 11.29 -2.67
CA ILE A 8 14.68 12.27 -3.72
C ILE A 8 15.41 13.56 -3.37
N TYR A 9 16.15 14.09 -4.34
CA TYR A 9 16.74 15.42 -4.29
C TYR A 9 15.84 16.39 -5.04
N MET A 10 15.40 17.46 -4.37
CA MET A 10 14.79 18.62 -5.00
C MET A 10 15.41 19.88 -4.40
N PHE A 11 16.06 20.72 -5.24
CA PHE A 11 16.55 22.08 -4.95
C PHE A 11 16.73 22.36 -3.44
N ASP A 12 17.88 21.90 -2.92
CA ASP A 12 18.41 22.09 -1.56
C ASP A 12 17.74 21.34 -0.39
N PHE A 13 16.76 20.46 -0.64
CA PHE A 13 16.16 19.62 0.41
C PHE A 13 16.35 18.11 0.18
N TRP A 14 16.72 17.42 1.26
CA TRP A 14 16.87 15.97 1.34
C TRP A 14 15.71 15.35 2.11
N PHE A 15 14.92 14.52 1.42
CA PHE A 15 13.86 13.72 2.05
C PHE A 15 14.20 12.24 2.01
N GLN A 16 14.07 11.58 3.15
CA GLN A 16 13.98 10.13 3.29
C GLN A 16 12.56 9.79 3.78
N GLU A 17 12.15 8.53 3.65
CA GLU A 17 10.78 8.02 3.91
C GLU A 17 9.76 8.30 2.79
N SER A 18 9.28 7.22 2.15
CA SER A 18 8.38 7.27 0.99
C SER A 18 7.06 7.99 1.29
N ARG A 19 6.49 7.80 2.48
CA ARG A 19 5.23 8.44 2.90
C ARG A 19 5.37 9.94 3.12
N ALA A 20 6.51 10.39 3.69
CA ALA A 20 6.79 11.81 3.87
C ALA A 20 6.96 12.50 2.50
N ILE A 21 7.69 11.87 1.59
CA ILE A 21 7.85 12.31 0.21
C ILE A 21 6.48 12.40 -0.50
N ALA A 22 5.64 11.37 -0.37
CA ALA A 22 4.31 11.36 -0.97
C ALA A 22 3.43 12.50 -0.44
N ARG A 23 3.42 12.74 0.88
CA ARG A 23 2.72 13.87 1.52
C ARG A 23 3.24 15.22 1.04
N TYR A 24 4.56 15.37 0.90
CA TYR A 24 5.18 16.60 0.39
C TYR A 24 4.68 16.92 -1.02
N TYR A 25 4.76 15.96 -1.94
CA TYR A 25 4.33 16.20 -3.33
C TYR A 25 2.82 16.39 -3.47
N ALA A 26 2.02 15.63 -2.71
CA ALA A 26 0.58 15.82 -2.67
C ALA A 26 0.21 17.23 -2.17
N THR A 27 0.96 17.76 -1.20
CA THR A 27 0.74 19.12 -0.68
C THR A 27 1.24 20.19 -1.66
N LYS A 28 2.45 20.01 -2.20
CA LYS A 28 3.09 20.96 -3.13
C LYS A 28 2.29 21.18 -4.40
N TYR A 29 1.62 20.13 -4.88
CA TYR A 29 0.86 20.13 -6.11
C TYR A 29 -0.64 19.88 -5.85
N ALA A 30 -1.16 20.36 -4.71
CA ALA A 30 -2.56 20.13 -4.32
C ALA A 30 -3.59 20.65 -5.33
N ASP A 31 -3.25 21.69 -6.09
CA ASP A 31 -4.11 22.27 -7.14
C ASP A 31 -3.98 21.56 -8.51
N GLN A 32 -3.22 20.45 -8.58
CA GLN A 32 -2.97 19.72 -9.83
C GLN A 32 -3.40 18.25 -9.72
N GLY A 33 -4.36 17.84 -10.55
CA GLY A 33 -4.75 16.44 -10.69
C GLY A 33 -5.71 15.96 -9.59
N THR A 34 -5.50 14.74 -9.09
CA THR A 34 -6.35 14.14 -8.05
C THR A 34 -6.00 14.74 -6.68
N ASP A 35 -7.01 15.14 -5.91
CA ASP A 35 -6.82 15.51 -4.50
C ASP A 35 -6.47 14.26 -3.68
N LEU A 36 -5.21 14.18 -3.23
CA LEU A 36 -4.72 13.03 -2.47
C LEU A 36 -4.79 13.23 -0.95
N LEU A 37 -5.21 14.40 -0.48
CA LEU A 37 -5.10 14.80 0.93
C LEU A 37 -6.46 15.02 1.58
N GLY A 38 -7.49 15.33 0.80
CA GLY A 38 -8.79 15.75 1.29
C GLY A 38 -8.83 17.26 1.57
N LYS A 39 -9.95 17.89 1.19
CA LYS A 39 -10.13 19.35 1.22
C LYS A 39 -10.41 19.95 2.60
N THR A 40 -10.94 19.18 3.54
CA THR A 40 -11.26 19.65 4.90
C THR A 40 -10.29 19.05 5.90
N LEU A 41 -10.16 19.68 7.07
CA LEU A 41 -9.31 19.18 8.14
C LEU A 41 -9.73 17.77 8.59
N GLU A 42 -11.04 17.51 8.63
CA GLU A 42 -11.61 16.22 9.01
C GLU A 42 -11.29 15.16 7.96
N LYS A 43 -11.47 15.47 6.66
CA LYS A 43 -11.08 14.56 5.58
C LYS A 43 -9.59 14.25 5.62
N ARG A 44 -8.75 15.27 5.83
CA ARG A 44 -7.30 15.09 5.93
C ARG A 44 -6.90 14.24 7.13
N ALA A 45 -7.54 14.42 8.28
CA ALA A 45 -7.30 13.60 9.46
C ALA A 45 -7.63 12.12 9.21
N ILE A 46 -8.71 11.83 8.48
CA ILE A 46 -9.07 10.45 8.10
C ILE A 46 -8.02 9.88 7.12
N VAL A 47 -7.58 10.66 6.13
CA VAL A 47 -6.52 10.23 5.20
C VAL A 47 -5.24 9.90 5.97
N ASP A 48 -4.79 10.78 6.84
CA ASP A 48 -3.59 10.56 7.66
C ASP A 48 -3.74 9.35 8.59
N GLN A 49 -4.91 9.18 9.21
CA GLN A 49 -5.21 7.98 10.01
C GLN A 49 -5.01 6.71 9.20
N TRP A 50 -5.54 6.63 7.97
CA TRP A 50 -5.42 5.42 7.16
C TRP A 50 -4.04 5.20 6.56
N VAL A 51 -3.26 6.27 6.32
CA VAL A 51 -1.83 6.14 6.00
C VAL A 51 -1.04 5.57 7.18
N GLU A 52 -1.37 5.97 8.42
CA GLU A 52 -0.73 5.36 9.60
C GLU A 52 -1.21 3.94 9.87
N VAL A 53 -2.48 3.63 9.57
CA VAL A 53 -3.00 2.25 9.63
C VAL A 53 -2.28 1.35 8.61
N GLU A 54 -2.03 1.88 7.41
CA GLU A 54 -1.21 1.21 6.40
C GLU A 54 0.19 0.92 6.94
N ASN A 55 0.88 1.92 7.44
CA ASN A 55 2.27 1.78 7.90
C ASN A 55 2.41 0.80 9.07
N ASN A 56 1.55 0.92 10.08
CA ASN A 56 1.74 0.24 11.37
C ASN A 56 1.08 -1.14 11.43
N TYR A 57 0.03 -1.40 10.63
CA TYR A 57 -0.70 -2.66 10.70
C TYR A 57 -0.62 -3.46 9.40
N PHE A 58 -0.82 -2.81 8.24
CA PHE A 58 -0.74 -3.52 6.96
C PHE A 58 0.71 -3.82 6.57
N TYR A 59 1.54 -2.80 6.44
CA TYR A 59 2.91 -2.90 5.96
C TYR A 59 3.80 -3.70 6.93
N ALA A 60 3.58 -3.54 8.24
CA ALA A 60 4.27 -4.28 9.28
C ALA A 60 4.13 -5.81 9.14
N VAL A 61 3.04 -6.29 8.51
CA VAL A 61 2.81 -7.72 8.26
C VAL A 61 3.07 -8.09 6.80
N ALA A 62 2.65 -7.26 5.85
CA ALA A 62 2.81 -7.51 4.41
C ALA A 62 4.29 -7.56 4.00
N LEU A 63 5.14 -6.66 4.51
CA LEU A 63 6.56 -6.64 4.14
C LEU A 63 7.28 -7.94 4.55
N PRO A 64 7.20 -8.42 5.81
CA PRO A 64 7.80 -9.70 6.19
C PRO A 64 7.29 -10.91 5.39
N LEU A 65 6.00 -10.92 5.03
CA LEU A 65 5.43 -11.96 4.14
C LEU A 65 6.10 -11.92 2.77
N VAL A 66 6.15 -10.75 2.12
CA VAL A 66 6.77 -10.59 0.81
C VAL A 66 8.26 -10.91 0.84
N ILE A 67 8.97 -10.49 1.88
CA ILE A 67 10.39 -10.84 2.07
C ILE A 67 10.57 -12.35 2.11
N ASN A 68 9.78 -13.07 2.91
CA ASN A 68 9.94 -14.52 3.05
C ASN A 68 9.50 -15.29 1.80
N ILE A 69 8.39 -14.90 1.16
CA ILE A 69 7.80 -15.68 0.06
C ILE A 69 8.46 -15.34 -1.28
N VAL A 70 8.87 -14.09 -1.49
CA VAL A 70 9.36 -13.61 -2.79
C VAL A 70 10.87 -13.40 -2.77
N PHE A 71 11.37 -12.57 -1.85
CA PHE A 71 12.76 -12.11 -1.90
C PHE A 71 13.75 -13.17 -1.40
N LYS A 72 13.46 -13.88 -0.31
CA LYS A 72 14.35 -14.94 0.19
C LYS A 72 14.64 -16.00 -0.88
N PRO A 73 13.63 -16.63 -1.53
CA PRO A 73 13.90 -17.57 -2.62
C PRO A 73 14.68 -16.96 -3.79
N MET A 74 14.41 -15.69 -4.14
CA MET A 74 15.14 -14.98 -5.18
C MET A 74 16.64 -14.83 -4.86
N PHE A 75 17.01 -14.79 -3.58
CA PHE A 75 18.40 -14.76 -3.11
C PHE A 75 18.94 -16.13 -2.70
N GLY A 76 18.21 -17.23 -2.97
CA GLY A 76 18.63 -18.59 -2.61
C GLY A 76 18.48 -18.91 -1.11
N GLU A 77 17.76 -18.10 -0.35
CA GLU A 77 17.44 -18.34 1.05
C GLU A 77 16.14 -19.15 1.19
N PRO A 78 16.04 -20.06 2.18
CA PRO A 78 14.83 -20.84 2.39
C PRO A 78 13.68 -20.00 2.97
N ILE A 79 12.45 -20.40 2.63
CA ILE A 79 11.22 -19.83 3.21
C ILE A 79 11.09 -20.31 4.66
N ASP A 80 10.83 -19.38 5.59
CA ASP A 80 10.44 -19.72 6.95
C ASP A 80 8.93 -20.01 7.00
N VAL A 81 8.57 -21.27 6.89
CA VAL A 81 7.16 -21.71 6.81
C VAL A 81 6.38 -21.36 8.08
N ALA A 82 6.99 -21.51 9.26
CA ALA A 82 6.33 -21.23 10.54
C ALA A 82 6.01 -19.74 10.67
N LEU A 83 6.96 -18.87 10.32
CA LEU A 83 6.75 -17.43 10.31
C LEU A 83 5.69 -17.03 9.28
N VAL A 84 5.69 -17.62 8.08
CA VAL A 84 4.68 -17.33 7.05
C VAL A 84 3.27 -17.67 7.53
N GLU A 85 3.06 -18.83 8.15
CA GLU A 85 1.74 -19.20 8.68
C GLU A 85 1.29 -18.28 9.82
N GLU A 86 2.19 -17.89 10.73
CA GLU A 86 1.89 -16.92 11.78
C GLU A 86 1.47 -15.56 11.20
N LEU A 87 2.23 -15.06 10.23
CA LEU A 87 1.96 -13.78 9.59
C LEU A 87 0.67 -13.81 8.76
N LYS A 88 0.33 -14.92 8.10
CA LYS A 88 -0.94 -15.09 7.40
C LYS A 88 -2.13 -14.90 8.34
N VAL A 89 -2.09 -15.51 9.53
CA VAL A 89 -3.15 -15.34 10.55
C VAL A 89 -3.27 -13.89 11.02
N LYS A 90 -2.14 -13.19 11.19
CA LYS A 90 -2.14 -11.76 11.55
C LYS A 90 -2.69 -10.91 10.42
N PHE A 91 -2.27 -11.20 9.18
CA PHE A 91 -2.67 -10.44 8.00
C PHE A 91 -4.17 -10.60 7.74
N ASP A 92 -4.71 -11.80 7.91
CA ASP A 92 -6.14 -12.08 7.79
C ASP A 92 -6.98 -11.14 8.66
N LYS A 93 -6.62 -10.99 9.95
CA LYS A 93 -7.28 -10.04 10.87
C LYS A 93 -7.13 -8.58 10.45
N VAL A 94 -5.99 -8.20 9.89
CA VAL A 94 -5.80 -6.85 9.35
C VAL A 94 -6.76 -6.64 8.17
N LEU A 95 -6.85 -7.60 7.25
CA LEU A 95 -7.73 -7.49 6.09
C LEU A 95 -9.22 -7.50 6.46
N ASP A 96 -9.64 -8.12 7.56
CA ASP A 96 -11.01 -8.01 8.08
C ASP A 96 -11.38 -6.59 8.50
N VAL A 97 -10.44 -5.85 9.09
CA VAL A 97 -10.66 -4.42 9.41
C VAL A 97 -10.87 -3.61 8.14
N TYR A 98 -10.12 -3.95 7.08
CA TYR A 98 -10.22 -3.26 5.79
C TYR A 98 -11.53 -3.60 5.08
N GLU A 99 -11.94 -4.86 5.10
CA GLU A 99 -13.23 -5.30 4.55
C GLU A 99 -14.39 -4.53 5.20
N ASN A 100 -14.40 -4.44 6.53
CA ASN A 100 -15.42 -3.69 7.27
C ASN A 100 -15.38 -2.19 6.97
N ARG A 101 -14.19 -1.59 6.83
CA ARG A 101 -14.07 -0.18 6.42
C ARG A 101 -14.68 0.05 5.04
N LEU A 102 -14.34 -0.82 4.09
CA LEU A 102 -14.73 -0.71 2.69
C LEU A 102 -16.17 -1.17 2.43
N ALA A 103 -16.84 -1.79 3.40
CA ALA A 103 -18.28 -2.08 3.32
C ALA A 103 -19.13 -0.80 3.33
N THR A 104 -18.64 0.28 3.96
CA THR A 104 -19.35 1.56 4.09
C THR A 104 -18.67 2.73 3.38
N ASN A 105 -17.47 2.51 2.83
CA ASN A 105 -16.69 3.53 2.15
C ASN A 105 -16.17 2.96 0.83
N ARG A 106 -16.17 3.77 -0.23
CA ARG A 106 -15.63 3.33 -1.51
C ARG A 106 -14.11 3.11 -1.46
N TYR A 107 -13.41 4.00 -0.77
CA TYR A 107 -11.97 4.02 -0.53
C TYR A 107 -11.67 4.10 0.98
N LEU A 108 -10.42 3.89 1.38
CA LEU A 108 -10.06 3.88 2.80
C LEU A 108 -10.25 5.26 3.44
N GLY A 109 -9.95 6.33 2.69
CA GLY A 109 -10.16 7.72 3.10
C GLY A 109 -11.62 8.22 3.05
N GLY A 110 -12.55 7.47 2.45
CA GLY A 110 -13.93 7.87 2.22
C GLY A 110 -14.40 7.58 0.80
N ASP A 111 -15.04 8.54 0.13
CA ASP A 111 -15.62 8.34 -1.22
C ASP A 111 -14.65 8.62 -2.38
N GLU A 112 -13.49 9.23 -2.09
CA GLU A 112 -12.49 9.66 -3.07
C GLU A 112 -11.16 8.92 -2.84
N PHE A 113 -10.43 8.65 -3.92
CA PHE A 113 -9.10 8.05 -3.86
C PHE A 113 -8.09 9.04 -3.28
N THR A 114 -7.32 8.63 -2.26
CA THR A 114 -6.37 9.52 -1.56
C THR A 114 -5.01 8.85 -1.31
N LEU A 115 -4.11 9.52 -0.59
CA LEU A 115 -2.89 8.90 -0.09
C LEU A 115 -3.18 7.64 0.75
N ALA A 116 -4.32 7.60 1.44
CA ALA A 116 -4.73 6.44 2.22
C ALA A 116 -4.86 5.17 1.38
N ASP A 117 -5.10 5.27 0.07
CA ASP A 117 -5.18 4.12 -0.83
C ASP A 117 -3.88 3.93 -1.62
N LEU A 118 -3.27 5.04 -2.02
CA LEU A 118 -2.04 5.07 -2.82
C LEU A 118 -0.88 4.37 -2.10
N THR A 119 -0.77 4.54 -0.77
CA THR A 119 0.34 3.97 0.01
C THR A 119 0.32 2.46 0.06
N HIS A 120 -0.84 1.81 -0.09
CA HIS A 120 -0.95 0.34 -0.09
C HIS A 120 -0.50 -0.30 -1.39
N MET A 121 -0.54 0.43 -2.49
CA MET A 121 -0.40 -0.16 -3.84
C MET A 121 0.87 -0.99 -4.02
N PRO A 122 2.08 -0.55 -3.59
CA PRO A 122 3.29 -1.35 -3.72
C PRO A 122 3.23 -2.66 -2.95
N GLY A 123 2.74 -2.65 -1.70
CA GLY A 123 2.63 -3.84 -0.86
C GLY A 123 1.57 -4.81 -1.39
N MET A 124 0.38 -4.29 -1.72
CA MET A 124 -0.72 -5.06 -2.29
C MET A 124 -0.32 -5.75 -3.60
N ARG A 125 0.40 -5.06 -4.48
CA ARG A 125 0.88 -5.65 -5.75
C ARG A 125 1.66 -6.95 -5.54
N TYR A 126 2.60 -6.96 -4.58
CA TYR A 126 3.36 -8.17 -4.25
C TYR A 126 2.45 -9.29 -3.75
N ILE A 127 1.56 -8.98 -2.81
CA ILE A 127 0.61 -9.95 -2.28
C ILE A 127 -0.26 -10.54 -3.40
N MET A 128 -0.72 -9.71 -4.33
CA MET A 128 -1.64 -10.12 -5.40
C MET A 128 -0.97 -10.92 -6.51
N ASN A 129 0.27 -10.60 -6.88
CA ASN A 129 0.88 -11.10 -8.11
C ASN A 129 2.05 -12.06 -7.89
N GLU A 130 2.88 -11.83 -6.86
CA GLU A 130 4.11 -12.62 -6.63
C GLU A 130 4.02 -13.56 -5.43
N THR A 131 2.98 -13.45 -4.60
CA THR A 131 2.72 -14.44 -3.55
C THR A 131 1.56 -15.35 -3.92
N SER A 132 1.48 -16.51 -3.28
CA SER A 132 0.31 -17.41 -3.34
C SER A 132 -0.85 -16.95 -2.44
N LEU A 133 -0.81 -15.71 -1.92
CA LEU A 133 -1.74 -15.20 -0.90
C LEU A 133 -2.85 -14.29 -1.45
N SER A 134 -2.99 -14.15 -2.76
CA SER A 134 -4.05 -13.33 -3.37
C SER A 134 -5.45 -13.72 -2.92
N GLY A 135 -5.67 -15.00 -2.56
CA GLY A 135 -6.90 -15.51 -1.97
C GLY A 135 -7.35 -14.81 -0.70
N LEU A 136 -6.42 -14.26 0.10
CA LEU A 136 -6.76 -13.47 1.28
C LEU A 136 -7.44 -12.14 0.91
N VAL A 137 -7.15 -11.62 -0.27
CA VAL A 137 -7.78 -10.39 -0.78
C VAL A 137 -9.05 -10.73 -1.55
N THR A 138 -8.99 -11.70 -2.48
CA THR A 138 -10.10 -11.98 -3.41
C THR A 138 -11.30 -12.65 -2.74
N SER A 139 -11.13 -13.25 -1.56
CA SER A 139 -12.22 -13.79 -0.74
C SER A 139 -13.05 -12.73 -0.01
N ARG A 140 -12.56 -11.49 0.05
CA ARG A 140 -13.21 -10.35 0.72
C ARG A 140 -13.80 -9.43 -0.34
N GLU A 141 -15.13 -9.34 -0.43
CA GLU A 141 -15.83 -8.68 -1.53
C GLU A 141 -15.43 -7.20 -1.67
N ASN A 142 -15.50 -6.45 -0.57
CA ASN A 142 -15.25 -5.01 -0.59
C ASN A 142 -13.78 -4.69 -0.83
N LEU A 143 -12.88 -5.46 -0.23
CA LEU A 143 -11.44 -5.34 -0.41
C LEU A 143 -11.01 -5.70 -1.84
N ASN A 144 -11.56 -6.77 -2.41
CA ASN A 144 -11.30 -7.16 -3.79
C ASN A 144 -11.78 -6.09 -4.78
N ARG A 145 -13.01 -5.56 -4.59
CA ARG A 145 -13.51 -4.42 -5.38
C ARG A 145 -12.55 -3.24 -5.30
N TRP A 146 -12.18 -2.84 -4.08
CA TRP A 146 -11.26 -1.72 -3.86
C TRP A 146 -9.93 -1.91 -4.58
N TRP A 147 -9.31 -3.10 -4.46
CA TRP A 147 -8.05 -3.39 -5.14
C TRP A 147 -8.18 -3.27 -6.66
N ASN A 148 -9.24 -3.84 -7.24
CA ASN A 148 -9.50 -3.77 -8.67
C ASN A 148 -9.68 -2.33 -9.14
N GLU A 149 -10.37 -1.48 -8.36
CA GLU A 149 -10.53 -0.07 -8.69
C GLU A 149 -9.21 0.71 -8.63
N ILE A 150 -8.43 0.58 -7.55
CA ILE A 150 -7.21 1.39 -7.41
C ILE A 150 -6.10 0.93 -8.34
N SER A 151 -5.97 -0.39 -8.58
CA SER A 151 -4.95 -0.94 -9.48
C SER A 151 -5.28 -0.69 -10.96
N ALA A 152 -6.55 -0.42 -11.29
CA ALA A 152 -6.95 -0.05 -12.64
C ALA A 152 -6.56 1.39 -13.04
N ARG A 153 -6.13 2.23 -12.09
CA ARG A 153 -5.81 3.66 -12.32
C ARG A 153 -4.68 3.81 -13.35
N PRO A 154 -4.78 4.75 -14.32
CA PRO A 154 -3.78 4.92 -15.37
C PRO A 154 -2.35 5.15 -14.87
N ALA A 155 -2.20 5.92 -13.78
CA ALA A 155 -0.89 6.18 -13.17
C ALA A 155 -0.21 4.89 -12.66
N TRP A 156 -0.99 3.97 -12.09
CA TRP A 156 -0.49 2.70 -11.61
C TRP A 156 -0.11 1.76 -12.76
N LYS A 157 -0.99 1.62 -13.77
CA LYS A 157 -0.70 0.83 -14.97
C LYS A 157 0.58 1.28 -15.66
N LYS A 158 0.74 2.60 -15.86
CA LYS A 158 1.96 3.18 -16.41
C LYS A 158 3.20 2.84 -15.58
N LEU A 159 3.10 2.85 -14.25
CA LEU A 159 4.21 2.44 -13.39
C LEU A 159 4.55 0.96 -13.56
N MET A 160 3.56 0.08 -13.71
CA MET A 160 3.79 -1.35 -13.93
C MET A 160 4.51 -1.60 -15.27
N GLU A 161 4.06 -0.93 -16.34
CA GLU A 161 4.73 -0.98 -17.65
C GLU A 161 6.19 -0.51 -17.57
N LEU A 162 6.46 0.61 -16.88
CA LEU A 162 7.82 1.14 -16.70
C LEU A 162 8.72 0.23 -15.86
N ALA A 163 8.14 -0.49 -14.91
CA ALA A 163 8.85 -1.44 -14.08
C ALA A 163 9.05 -2.81 -14.77
N ALA A 164 8.64 -2.93 -16.05
CA ALA A 164 8.71 -4.13 -16.86
C ALA A 164 7.89 -5.32 -16.31
N TYR A 165 6.71 -5.02 -15.75
CA TYR A 165 5.67 -5.99 -15.42
C TYR A 165 4.57 -6.04 -16.47
#